data_AF-A0A8T3WD59-F1
#
_entry.id   AF-A0A8T3WD59-F1
#
_cell.length_a   1.000
_cell.length_b   1.000
_cell.length_c   1.000
_cell.angle_alpha   90.00
_cell.angle_beta   90.00
_cell.angle_gamma   90.00
#
_symmetry.space_group_name_H-M   'P 1'
#
loop_
_entity.id
_entity.type
_entity.pdbx_description
1 polymer ?
#
loop_
_entity_poly.entity_id
_entity_poly.type
_entity_poly.pdbx_seq_one_letter_code
_entity_poly.pdbx_strand_id
1 'polypeptide(L)'
;DEKGFVDLMKYNVDTDMLEPSDDLINGDSEIIKDIAGNIKGWAGNWDAVWDNIVLRGKIKEEIVKMATKLGDDSLLEAEFTVLSNNAFHKISDSVRQEFGLPLSEKVFPEWQSWLNQQIKGRKI
;
A
#
# COMPACT_ATOMS: atom_id res chain seq x y z
N ASP A 1 19.76 -17.15 19.34
CA ASP A 1 18.64 -17.23 18.39
C ASP A 1 18.83 -16.24 17.26
N GLU A 2 18.86 -16.74 16.04
CA GLU A 2 18.90 -15.94 14.82
C GLU A 2 17.53 -15.28 14.64
N LYS A 3 17.43 -13.98 14.94
CA LYS A 3 16.24 -13.14 14.69
C LYS A 3 16.00 -12.87 13.20
N GLY A 4 16.38 -13.79 12.31
CA GLY A 4 16.28 -13.60 10.85
C GLY A 4 14.85 -13.58 10.33
N PHE A 5 13.94 -14.26 11.04
CA PHE A 5 12.51 -14.30 10.71
C PHE A 5 11.70 -13.94 11.97
N VAL A 6 10.99 -12.82 11.88
CA VAL A 6 10.01 -12.37 12.88
C VAL A 6 8.61 -12.52 12.29
N ASP A 7 7.64 -12.84 13.14
CA ASP A 7 6.24 -12.84 12.73
C ASP A 7 5.81 -11.38 12.50
N LEU A 8 5.47 -11.01 11.26
CA LEU A 8 5.01 -9.64 10.96
C LEU A 8 3.54 -9.43 11.31
N MET A 9 2.73 -10.48 11.18
CA MET A 9 1.33 -10.48 11.54
C MET A 9 0.95 -11.80 12.17
N LYS A 10 -0.04 -11.78 13.06
CA LYS A 10 -0.57 -12.96 13.74
C LYS A 10 -2.09 -12.99 13.59
N TYR A 11 -2.64 -14.17 13.35
CA TYR A 11 -4.08 -14.35 13.36
C TYR A 11 -4.60 -14.36 14.79
N ASN A 12 -5.61 -13.55 15.05
CA ASN A 12 -6.32 -13.48 16.31
C ASN A 12 -7.70 -14.15 16.15
N VAL A 13 -7.91 -15.25 16.87
CA VAL A 13 -9.13 -16.07 16.80
C VAL A 13 -10.36 -15.36 17.37
N ASP A 14 -10.17 -14.43 18.31
CA ASP A 14 -11.26 -13.72 18.98
C ASP A 14 -11.82 -12.61 18.10
N THR A 15 -10.94 -11.96 17.31
CA THR A 15 -11.30 -10.86 16.42
C THR A 15 -11.53 -11.32 14.98
N ASP A 16 -11.13 -12.54 14.63
CA ASP A 16 -11.10 -13.07 13.26
C ASP A 16 -10.31 -12.16 12.30
N MET A 17 -9.16 -11.64 12.78
CA MET A 17 -8.33 -10.69 12.03
C MET A 17 -6.85 -11.10 12.05
N LEU A 18 -6.14 -10.69 10.99
CA LEU A 18 -4.67 -10.61 11.01
C LEU A 18 -4.27 -9.30 11.67
N GLU A 19 -3.58 -9.39 12.80
CA GLU A 19 -3.12 -8.25 13.57
C GLU A 19 -1.61 -8.05 13.37
N PRO A 20 -1.14 -6.80 13.17
CA PRO A 20 0.29 -6.52 13.05
C PRO A 20 1.00 -6.82 14.37
N SER A 21 2.20 -7.39 14.29
CA SER A 21 3.03 -7.61 15.47
C SER A 21 3.74 -6.32 15.90
N ASP A 22 4.20 -6.29 17.15
CA ASP A 22 5.10 -5.24 17.63
C ASP A 22 6.38 -5.16 16.80
N ASP A 23 6.90 -6.29 16.33
CA ASP A 23 8.09 -6.34 15.46
C ASP A 23 7.84 -5.61 14.12
N LEU A 24 6.64 -5.77 13.54
CA LEU A 24 6.26 -5.04 12.33
C LEU A 24 6.08 -3.56 12.63
N ILE A 25 5.36 -3.20 13.70
CA ILE A 25 5.06 -1.79 14.02
C ILE A 25 6.35 -1.00 14.31
N ASN A 26 7.27 -1.59 15.07
CA ASN A 26 8.52 -0.97 15.48
C ASN A 26 9.62 -1.05 14.41
N GLY A 27 9.39 -1.77 13.31
CA GLY A 27 10.35 -1.89 12.22
C GLY A 27 11.50 -2.84 12.51
N ASP A 28 11.30 -3.86 13.34
CA ASP A 28 12.31 -4.86 13.70
C ASP A 28 12.52 -5.94 12.62
N SER A 29 11.77 -5.87 11.51
CA SER A 29 11.98 -6.71 10.34
C SER A 29 13.24 -6.33 9.56
N GLU A 30 14.29 -7.14 9.68
CA GLU A 30 15.52 -7.01 8.88
C GLU A 30 15.23 -7.09 7.37
N ILE A 31 14.29 -7.94 6.94
CA ILE A 31 13.90 -8.06 5.53
C ILE A 31 13.31 -6.74 4.99
N ILE A 32 12.39 -6.10 5.73
CA ILE A 32 11.80 -4.83 5.30
C ILE A 32 12.86 -3.73 5.32
N LYS A 33 13.72 -3.70 6.34
CA LYS A 33 14.85 -2.76 6.43
C LYS A 33 15.82 -2.92 5.26
N ASP A 34 16.15 -4.14 4.86
CA ASP A 34 17.02 -4.42 3.73
C ASP A 34 16.42 -3.92 2.41
N ILE A 35 15.11 -4.13 2.19
CA ILE A 35 14.40 -3.60 1.03
C ILE A 35 14.43 -2.07 1.06
N ALA A 36 14.10 -1.46 2.21
CA ALA A 36 14.09 -0.01 2.37
C ALA A 36 15.48 0.63 2.20
N GLY A 37 16.54 -0.04 2.64
CA GLY A 37 17.92 0.39 2.51
C GLY A 37 18.38 0.53 1.05
N ASN A 38 17.77 -0.24 0.14
CA ASN A 38 18.02 -0.15 -1.29
C ASN A 38 17.24 1.00 -1.98
N ILE A 39 16.38 1.71 -1.26
CA ILE A 39 15.50 2.74 -1.81
C ILE A 39 15.94 4.12 -1.32
N LYS A 40 16.34 4.97 -2.28
CA LYS A 40 16.79 6.34 -2.00
C LYS A 40 15.68 7.13 -1.30
N GLY A 41 15.96 7.63 -0.09
CA GLY A 41 15.03 8.39 0.75
C GLY A 41 14.37 7.58 1.86
N TRP A 42 14.45 6.24 1.83
CA TRP A 42 13.86 5.36 2.86
C TRP A 42 14.89 4.72 3.79
N ALA A 43 16.17 4.66 3.39
CA ALA A 43 17.24 4.21 4.25
C ALA A 43 17.28 5.02 5.57
N GLY A 44 17.06 4.34 6.69
CA GLY A 44 17.02 4.95 8.02
C GLY A 44 15.74 5.73 8.36
N ASN A 45 14.71 5.70 7.51
CA ASN A 45 13.43 6.37 7.73
C ASN A 45 12.29 5.35 7.78
N TRP A 46 12.10 4.72 8.95
CA TRP A 46 11.05 3.71 9.15
C TRP A 46 9.65 4.29 8.95
N ASP A 47 9.40 5.51 9.43
CA ASP A 47 8.09 6.15 9.30
C ASP A 47 7.66 6.28 7.83
N ALA A 48 8.59 6.64 6.93
CA ALA A 48 8.30 6.71 5.50
C ALA A 48 8.02 5.33 4.86
N VAL A 49 8.68 4.28 5.35
CA VAL A 49 8.43 2.90 4.91
C VAL A 49 7.06 2.43 5.37
N TRP A 50 6.76 2.63 6.66
CA TRP A 50 5.48 2.28 7.27
C TRP A 50 4.32 3.02 6.60
N ASP A 51 4.47 4.32 6.37
CA ASP A 51 3.51 5.15 5.64
C ASP A 51 3.20 4.54 4.25
N ASN A 52 4.21 4.09 3.51
CA ASN A 52 4.02 3.45 2.21
C ASN A 52 3.32 2.08 2.29
N ILE A 53 3.62 1.27 3.32
CA ILE A 53 2.95 -0.01 3.55
C ILE A 53 1.45 0.24 3.80
N VAL A 54 1.13 1.16 4.70
CA VAL A 54 -0.26 1.53 5.03
C VAL A 54 -0.99 2.12 3.82
N LEU A 55 -0.33 2.96 3.02
CA LEU A 55 -0.87 3.49 1.77
C LEU A 55 -1.32 2.40 0.80
N ARG A 56 -0.48 1.39 0.59
CA ARG A 56 -0.81 0.25 -0.28
C ARG A 56 -1.99 -0.54 0.26
N GLY A 57 -2.08 -0.69 1.58
CA GLY A 57 -3.26 -1.24 2.26
C GLY A 57 -4.53 -0.45 1.93
N LYS A 58 -4.51 0.87 2.12
CA LYS A 58 -5.65 1.78 1.82
C LYS A 58 -6.07 1.72 0.35
N ILE A 59 -5.11 1.66 -0.57
CA ILE A 59 -5.36 1.51 -2.01
C ILE A 59 -6.15 0.22 -2.27
N LYS A 60 -5.70 -0.91 -1.73
CA LYS A 60 -6.39 -2.20 -1.90
C LYS A 60 -7.77 -2.20 -1.26
N GLU A 61 -7.90 -1.64 -0.07
CA GLU A 61 -9.18 -1.47 0.62
C GLU A 61 -10.17 -0.68 -0.24
N GLU A 62 -9.74 0.43 -0.84
CA GLU A 62 -10.60 1.28 -1.66
C GLU A 62 -11.05 0.57 -2.95
N ILE A 63 -10.18 -0.23 -3.58
CA ILE A 63 -10.56 -1.05 -4.74
C ILE A 63 -11.66 -2.04 -4.35
N VAL A 64 -11.52 -2.74 -3.23
CA VAL A 64 -12.52 -3.70 -2.73
C VAL A 64 -13.83 -2.99 -2.40
N LYS A 65 -13.78 -1.84 -1.72
CA LYS A 65 -14.98 -1.03 -1.44
C LYS A 65 -15.70 -0.64 -2.71
N MET A 66 -14.98 -0.21 -3.75
CA MET A 66 -15.58 0.18 -5.01
C MET A 66 -16.15 -1.00 -5.80
N ALA A 67 -15.46 -2.15 -5.84
CA ALA A 67 -15.95 -3.38 -6.43
C ALA A 67 -17.30 -3.80 -5.82
N THR A 68 -17.35 -3.89 -4.49
CA THR A 68 -18.57 -4.25 -3.74
C THR A 68 -19.68 -3.24 -3.96
N LYS A 69 -19.37 -1.94 -3.92
CA LYS A 69 -20.36 -0.87 -4.09
C LYS A 69 -21.00 -0.86 -5.48
N LEU A 70 -20.24 -1.22 -6.51
CA LEU A 70 -20.69 -1.22 -7.91
C LEU A 70 -21.22 -2.59 -8.36
N GLY A 71 -20.92 -3.65 -7.62
CA GLY A 71 -21.13 -5.02 -8.09
C GLY A 71 -20.22 -5.38 -9.28
N ASP A 72 -19.02 -4.80 -9.36
CA ASP A 72 -18.07 -5.00 -10.45
C ASP A 72 -16.80 -5.72 -9.95
N ASP A 73 -16.83 -7.04 -9.99
CA ASP A 73 -15.70 -7.90 -9.60
C ASP A 73 -14.49 -7.74 -10.54
N SER A 74 -14.65 -7.17 -11.74
CA SER A 74 -13.53 -6.93 -12.66
C SER A 74 -12.51 -5.92 -12.12
N LEU A 75 -12.87 -5.16 -11.07
CA LEU A 75 -11.93 -4.30 -10.32
C LEU A 75 -10.98 -5.12 -9.43
N LEU A 76 -11.34 -6.34 -9.06
CA LEU A 76 -10.50 -7.24 -8.25
C LEU A 76 -9.54 -8.07 -9.11
N GLU A 77 -9.85 -8.18 -10.40
CA GLU A 77 -9.09 -9.01 -11.34
C GLU A 77 -7.70 -8.46 -11.66
N ALA A 78 -6.86 -9.36 -12.18
CA ALA A 78 -5.45 -9.09 -12.47
C ALA A 78 -5.25 -7.86 -13.37
N GLU A 79 -6.08 -7.68 -14.40
CA GLU A 79 -5.98 -6.56 -15.33
C GLU A 79 -6.11 -5.21 -14.61
N PHE A 80 -7.14 -5.05 -13.77
CA PHE A 80 -7.33 -3.81 -13.04
C PHE A 80 -6.29 -3.63 -11.94
N THR A 81 -5.89 -4.71 -11.27
CA THR A 81 -4.83 -4.66 -10.25
C THR A 81 -3.50 -4.17 -10.84
N VAL A 82 -3.10 -4.66 -12.02
CA VAL A 82 -1.88 -4.21 -12.71
C VAL A 82 -2.02 -2.74 -13.13
N LEU A 83 -3.16 -2.36 -13.71
CA LEU A 83 -3.44 -0.99 -14.12
C LEU A 83 -3.35 -0.02 -12.93
N SER A 84 -3.98 -0.35 -11.81
CA SER A 84 -3.96 0.43 -10.57
C SER A 84 -2.55 0.56 -10.00
N ASN A 85 -1.78 -0.53 -9.99
CA ASN A 85 -0.39 -0.50 -9.52
C ASN A 85 0.48 0.41 -10.39
N ASN A 86 0.31 0.38 -11.71
CA ASN A 86 1.03 1.27 -12.62
C ASN A 86 0.67 2.75 -12.39
N ALA A 87 -0.60 3.06 -12.14
CA ALA A 87 -1.02 4.42 -11.81
C ALA A 87 -0.42 4.89 -10.47
N PHE A 88 -0.47 4.04 -9.44
CA PHE A 88 0.14 4.29 -8.15
C PHE A 88 1.65 4.63 -8.26
N HIS A 89 2.41 3.87 -9.04
CA HIS A 89 3.84 4.14 -9.24
C HIS A 89 4.08 5.47 -9.94
N LYS A 90 3.32 5.79 -10.99
CA LYS A 90 3.44 7.08 -11.70
C LYS A 90 3.14 8.27 -10.79
N ILE A 91 2.08 8.19 -9.99
CA ILE A 91 1.69 9.23 -9.05
C ILE A 91 2.73 9.37 -7.94
N SER A 92 3.19 8.24 -7.37
CA SER A 92 4.24 8.21 -6.35
C SER A 92 5.54 8.85 -6.85
N ASP A 93 5.92 8.60 -8.11
CA ASP A 93 7.09 9.22 -8.71
C ASP A 93 6.93 10.74 -8.88
N SER A 94 5.76 11.21 -9.30
CA SER A 94 5.46 12.64 -9.40
C SER A 94 5.57 13.33 -8.03
N VAL A 95 4.90 12.78 -7.02
CA VAL A 95 4.94 13.30 -5.63
C VAL A 95 6.36 13.27 -5.09
N ARG A 96 7.11 12.19 -5.33
CA ARG A 96 8.51 12.09 -4.90
C ARG A 96 9.40 13.14 -5.56
N GLN A 97 9.18 13.47 -6.83
CA GLN A 97 9.96 14.51 -7.51
C GLN A 97 9.72 15.90 -6.92
N GLU A 98 8.50 16.18 -6.44
CA GLU A 98 8.12 17.46 -5.85
C GLU A 98 8.50 17.57 -4.35
N PHE A 99 8.24 16.52 -3.57
CA PHE A 99 8.35 16.54 -2.11
C PHE A 99 9.51 15.70 -1.56
N GLY A 100 10.29 15.04 -2.43
CA GLY A 100 11.42 14.17 -2.07
C GLY A 100 11.02 12.75 -1.64
N LEU A 101 9.79 12.55 -1.16
CA LEU A 101 9.22 11.26 -0.77
C LEU A 101 7.80 11.10 -1.31
N PRO A 102 7.34 9.87 -1.59
CA PRO A 102 5.96 9.60 -2.02
C PRO A 102 5.00 9.63 -0.82
N LEU A 103 4.77 10.80 -0.25
CA LEU A 103 3.96 11.01 0.95
C LEU A 103 2.52 10.53 0.75
N SER A 104 2.00 9.69 1.64
CA SER A 104 0.67 9.07 1.49
C SER A 104 -0.47 10.07 1.45
N GLU A 105 -0.36 11.17 2.21
CA GLU A 105 -1.33 12.27 2.21
C GLU A 105 -1.46 12.98 0.86
N LYS A 106 -0.48 12.84 -0.04
CA LYS A 106 -0.51 13.38 -1.41
C LYS A 106 -0.85 12.30 -2.42
N VAL A 107 -0.20 11.14 -2.31
CA VAL A 107 -0.38 10.03 -3.26
C VAL A 107 -1.80 9.48 -3.21
N PHE A 108 -2.39 9.29 -2.02
CA PHE A 108 -3.69 8.64 -1.90
C PHE A 108 -4.82 9.46 -2.54
N PRO A 109 -4.99 10.78 -2.26
CA PRO A 109 -6.02 11.57 -2.92
C PRO A 109 -5.88 11.63 -4.45
N GLU A 110 -4.65 11.73 -4.95
CA GLU A 110 -4.38 11.73 -6.40
C GLU A 110 -4.74 10.39 -7.04
N TRP A 111 -4.33 9.28 -6.41
CA TRP A 111 -4.68 7.94 -6.88
C TRP A 111 -6.19 7.67 -6.78
N GLN A 112 -6.86 8.15 -5.73
CA GLN A 112 -8.31 8.01 -5.58
C GLN A 112 -9.07 8.81 -6.65
N SER A 113 -8.58 10.01 -7.00
CA SER A 113 -9.10 10.77 -8.14
C SER A 113 -8.96 9.99 -9.45
N TRP A 114 -7.79 9.39 -9.68
CA TRP A 114 -7.55 8.52 -10.83
C TRP A 114 -8.51 7.31 -10.86
N LEU A 115 -8.69 6.62 -9.73
CA LEU A 115 -9.61 5.47 -9.59
C LEU A 115 -11.03 5.87 -10.00
N ASN A 116 -11.52 6.99 -9.46
CA ASN A 116 -12.85 7.51 -9.76
C ASN A 116 -13.04 7.82 -11.25
N GLN A 117 -11.99 8.27 -11.94
CA GLN A 117 -12.04 8.49 -13.39
C GLN A 117 -12.11 7.17 -14.17
N GLN A 118 -11.33 6.16 -13.77
CA GLN A 118 -11.36 4.84 -14.42
C GLN A 118 -12.73 4.17 -14.29
N ILE A 119 -13.32 4.26 -13.10
CA ILE A 119 -14.65 3.69 -12.83
C ILE A 119 -15.73 4.39 -13.65
N LYS A 120 -15.69 5.74 -13.76
CA LYS A 120 -16.66 6.48 -14.59
C LYS A 120 -16.56 6.11 -16.08
N GLY A 121 -15.36 5.77 -16.56
CA GLY A 121 -15.12 5.36 -17.94
C GLY A 121 -15.63 3.95 -18.26
N ARG A 122 -15.75 3.09 -17.25
CA ARG A 122 -16.36 1.77 -17.35
C ARG A 122 -17.89 1.95 -17.32
N LYS A 123 -18.52 2.02 -18.49
CA LYS A 123 -19.99 1.94 -18.57
C LYS A 123 -20.42 0.61 -17.95
N ILE A 124 -21.33 0.68 -16.97
CA ILE A 124 -22.08 -0.46 -16.42
C ILE A 124 -22.94 -1.07 -17.53
#